data_AF-A0A0F2NR49-F1
#
_entry.id   AF-A0A0F2NR49-F1
#
_cell.length_a   1.000
_cell.length_b   1.000
_cell.length_c   1.000
_cell.angle_alpha   90.00
_cell.angle_beta   90.00
_cell.angle_gamma   90.00
#
_symmetry.space_group_name_H-M   'P 1'
#
loop_
_entity.id
_entity.type
_entity.pdbx_description
1 polymer ?
#
loop_
_entity_poly.entity_id
_entity_poly.type
_entity_poly.pdbx_seq_one_letter_code
_entity_poly.pdbx_strand_id
1 'polypeptide(L)' 'MNTEEKEWNDKIMQKTAEIQKNHPELIEFLNEMPMTIPNKNNPEVTVQNLKKYYQSLCDLIDNK' A
#
# COMPACT_ATOMS: atom_id res chain seq x y z
N MET A 1 -4.89 -1.81 20.39
CA MET A 1 -5.25 -1.82 18.96
C MET A 1 -4.69 -0.54 18.37
N ASN A 2 -3.77 -0.62 17.43
CA ASN A 2 -3.20 0.57 16.81
C ASN A 2 -4.13 0.99 15.68
N THR A 3 -4.94 2.01 15.93
CA THR A 3 -5.99 2.50 15.03
C THR A 3 -5.41 2.98 13.70
N GLU A 4 -4.22 3.61 13.73
CA GLU A 4 -3.55 4.15 12.55
C GLU A 4 -3.10 3.09 11.54
N GLU A 5 -2.55 1.95 11.98
CA GLU A 5 -2.18 0.86 11.05
C GLU A 5 -3.40 0.40 10.26
N LYS A 6 -4.54 0.26 10.94
CA LYS A 6 -5.78 -0.18 10.33
C LYS A 6 -6.28 0.84 9.30
N GLU A 7 -6.25 2.14 9.64
CA GLU A 7 -6.65 3.21 8.71
C GLU A 7 -5.77 3.27 7.46
N TRP A 8 -4.44 3.14 7.62
CA TRP A 8 -3.54 3.12 6.47
C TRP A 8 -3.72 1.87 5.63
N ASN A 9 -3.95 0.71 6.25
CA ASN A 9 -4.21 -0.53 5.54
C ASN A 9 -5.53 -0.48 4.76
N ASP A 10 -6.59 0.09 5.33
CA ASP A 10 -7.85 0.35 4.63
C ASP A 10 -7.64 1.31 3.43
N LYS A 11 -6.90 2.40 3.63
CA LYS A 11 -6.58 3.35 2.54
C LYS A 11 -5.79 2.68 1.42
N ILE A 12 -4.80 1.86 1.74
CA ILE A 12 -4.01 1.10 0.76
C ILE A 12 -4.89 0.10 0.04
N MET A 13 -5.73 -0.65 0.75
CA MET A 13 -6.62 -1.62 0.16
C MET A 13 -7.59 -0.95 -0.83
N GLN A 14 -8.16 0.20 -0.46
CA GLN A 14 -9.00 0.98 -1.38
C GLN A 14 -8.20 1.51 -2.58
N LYS A 15 -7.01 2.08 -2.35
CA LYS A 15 -6.17 2.59 -3.45
C LYS A 15 -5.75 1.47 -4.40
N THR A 16 -5.38 0.31 -3.87
CA THR A 16 -5.00 -0.88 -4.65
C THR A 16 -6.19 -1.43 -5.44
N ALA A 17 -7.39 -1.43 -4.85
CA ALA A 17 -8.61 -1.82 -5.57
C ALA A 17 -8.97 -0.81 -6.69
N GLU A 18 -8.77 0.48 -6.44
CA GLU A 18 -8.98 1.54 -7.42
C GLU A 18 -7.96 1.43 -8.56
N ILE A 19 -6.69 1.16 -8.24
CA ILE A 19 -5.63 0.83 -9.21
C ILE A 19 -6.00 -0.42 -10.00
N GLN A 20 -6.46 -1.49 -9.36
CA GLN A 20 -6.85 -2.70 -10.08
C GLN A 20 -7.97 -2.46 -11.09
N LYS A 21 -8.86 -1.51 -10.78
CA LYS A 21 -10.00 -1.18 -11.62
C LYS A 21 -9.68 -0.14 -12.71
N ASN A 22 -8.90 0.88 -12.39
CA ASN A 22 -8.62 2.03 -13.26
C ASN A 22 -7.24 1.94 -13.94
N HIS A 23 -6.30 1.23 -13.33
CA HIS A 23 -4.89 1.13 -13.70
C HIS A 23 -4.34 -0.31 -13.53
N PRO A 24 -4.94 -1.31 -14.19
CA PRO A 24 -4.47 -2.70 -14.11
C PRO A 24 -3.00 -2.85 -14.52
N GLU A 25 -2.45 -1.92 -15.32
CA GLU A 25 -1.03 -1.88 -15.67
C GLU A 25 -0.11 -1.73 -14.45
N LEU A 26 -0.54 -1.02 -13.40
CA LEU A 26 0.26 -0.84 -12.19
C LEU A 26 0.14 -2.05 -11.25
N ILE A 27 -0.88 -2.91 -11.42
CA ILE A 27 -1.02 -4.16 -10.66
C ILE A 27 0.08 -5.16 -11.01
N GLU A 28 0.57 -5.18 -12.25
CA GLU A 28 1.73 -6.01 -12.60
C GLU A 28 2.99 -5.56 -11.82
N PHE A 29 3.25 -4.26 -11.74
CA PHE A 29 4.35 -3.72 -10.92
C PHE A 29 4.21 -4.06 -9.43
N LEU A 30 2.98 -4.16 -8.92
CA LEU A 30 2.70 -4.52 -7.54
C LEU A 30 2.80 -6.02 -7.27
N ASN A 31 2.49 -6.86 -8.24
CA ASN A 31 2.71 -8.31 -8.12
C ASN A 31 4.21 -8.65 -8.15
N GLU A 32 5.02 -7.88 -8.89
CA GLU A 32 6.48 -8.05 -8.92
C GLU A 32 7.18 -7.61 -7.63
N MET A 33 6.55 -6.72 -6.85
CA MET A 33 7.02 -6.38 -5.50
C MET A 33 6.14 -7.06 -4.46
N PRO A 34 6.46 -8.30 -4.04
CA PRO A 34 5.72 -8.95 -2.96
C PRO A 34 5.78 -8.03 -1.74
N MET A 35 4.62 -7.47 -1.41
CA MET A 35 4.39 -6.60 -0.26
C MET A 35 5.06 -7.26 0.93
N THR A 36 6.19 -6.71 1.39
CA THR A 36 6.97 -7.27 2.49
C THR A 36 6.03 -7.35 3.68
N ILE A 37 5.59 -8.58 3.97
CA ILE A 37 4.55 -8.86 4.94
C ILE A 37 4.94 -8.16 6.25
N PRO A 38 4.02 -7.36 6.83
CA PRO A 38 4.32 -6.56 8.00
C PRO A 38 4.78 -7.49 9.12
N ASN A 39 6.00 -7.23 9.60
CA ASN A 39 6.58 -7.93 10.72
C ASN A 39 5.72 -7.59 11.94
N LYS A 40 4.86 -8.53 12.36
CA LYS A 40 3.92 -8.41 13.50
C LYS A 40 4.58 -7.92 14.81
N ASN A 41 5.90 -7.94 14.88
CA ASN A 41 6.68 -7.56 16.04
C ASN A 41 6.83 -6.03 16.23
N ASN A 42 6.70 -5.21 15.16
CA ASN A 42 6.95 -3.76 15.26
C ASN A 42 5.82 -2.93 14.61
N PRO A 43 4.74 -2.63 15.33
CA PRO A 43 3.63 -1.81 14.81
C PRO A 43 4.03 -0.41 14.32
N GLU A 44 5.07 0.19 14.94
CA GLU A 44 5.60 1.50 14.52
C GLU A 44 6.22 1.45 13.11
N VAL A 45 6.92 0.36 12.81
CA VAL A 45 7.51 0.10 11.48
C VAL A 45 6.41 -0.23 10.48
N THR A 46 5.34 -0.89 10.91
CA THR A 46 4.18 -1.19 10.06
C THR A 46 3.50 0.08 9.55
N VAL A 47 3.20 1.07 10.40
CA VAL A 47 2.58 2.33 9.93
C VAL A 47 3.46 3.05 8.93
N GLN A 48 4.77 3.16 9.19
CA GLN A 48 5.70 3.80 8.27
C GLN A 48 5.81 3.05 6.94
N ASN A 49 5.85 1.72 6.96
CA ASN A 49 5.90 0.91 5.76
C ASN A 49 4.60 1.00 4.95
N LEU A 50 3.45 0.99 5.62
CA LEU A 50 2.15 1.20 4.99
C LEU A 50 2.10 2.58 4.32
N LYS A 51 2.51 3.63 5.03
CA LYS A 51 2.51 5.00 4.49
C LYS A 51 3.46 5.15 3.31
N LYS A 52 4.66 4.55 3.37
CA LYS A 52 5.61 4.49 2.24
C LYS A 52 5.01 3.74 1.05
N TYR A 53 4.39 2.59 1.28
CA TYR A 53 3.74 1.82 0.23
C TYR A 53 2.59 2.58 -0.42
N TYR A 54 1.75 3.24 0.38
CA TYR A 54 0.70 4.11 -0.12
C TYR A 54 1.25 5.27 -0.96
N GLN A 55 2.35 5.89 -0.53
CA GLN A 55 3.02 6.91 -1.32
C GLN A 55 3.54 6.34 -2.63
N SER A 56 4.24 5.21 -2.61
CA SER A 56 4.72 4.56 -3.85
C SER A 56 3.59 4.23 -4.81
N LEU A 57 2.44 3.75 -4.31
CA LEU A 57 1.23 3.55 -5.10
C LEU A 57 0.72 4.86 -5.70
N CYS A 58 0.66 5.93 -4.90
CA CYS A 58 0.20 7.24 -5.35
C CYS A 58 1.15 7.82 -6.40
N ASP A 59 2.47 7.75 -6.18
CA ASP A 59 3.50 8.21 -7.10
C ASP A 59 3.46 7.44 -8.42
N LEU A 60 3.14 6.14 -8.40
CA LEU A 60 2.92 5.30 -9.59
C LEU A 60 1.72 5.76 -10.42
N ILE A 61 0.64 6.24 -9.78
CA ILE A 61 -0.53 6.79 -10.47
C ILE A 61 -0.26 8.23 -10.94
N ASP A 62 0.40 9.05 -10.12
CA ASP A 62 0.58 10.49 -10.34
C ASP A 62 1.67 10.81 -11.38
N ASN A 63 2.68 9.94 -11.56
CA ASN A 63 3.68 10.07 -12.64
C ASN A 63 3.15 9.73 -14.06
N LYS A 64 1.83 9.82 -14.29
CA LYS A 64 1.21 9.52 -15.58
C LYS A 64 1.00 10.76 -16.44
#